data_AF-A0A367RC85-F1
#
_entry.id   AF-A0A367RC85-F1
#
_cell.length_a   1.000
_cell.length_b   1.000
_cell.length_c   1.000
_cell.angle_alpha   90.00
_cell.angle_beta   90.00
_cell.angle_gamma   90.00
#
_symmetry.space_group_name_H-M   'P 1'
#
loop_
_entity.id
_entity.type
_entity.pdbx_description
1 polymer ?
#
loop_
_entity_poly.entity_id
_entity_poly.type
_entity_poly.pdbx_seq_one_letter_code
_entity_poly.pdbx_strand_id
1 'polypeptide(L)'
;MRIERNNNLDTLRALSIAFVFIWHLRPIQFIVENDTHVIVLVIAKIMRDLELQLCLTAVPIFYLVSLYLFFQKSSVNYFKLRIFRLIKIYLFWLIIQNIFFLIVTRQLPSFSWQTIIGLEPGLPIVGDSVFYFLFNLICLTIFAFIYQIIKSPSLLRIFSLTIVIFSLFYFEASCLLNFDILYHWLINFVIYVPIAFYLVNFPEKILGFKFYYLIAYILFSLHDIYLRTYGYYSSIYGRIAIVCGALTIFCYVYSIKDMKENLLIQKLSKYSLGFL
;
A
#
# COMPACT_ATOMS: atom_id res chain seq x y z
N MET A 1 18.46 6.55 -22.85
CA MET A 1 17.03 6.41 -23.22
C MET A 1 16.19 7.31 -22.33
N ARG A 2 15.43 8.25 -22.91
CA ARG A 2 14.35 8.93 -22.17
C ARG A 2 13.30 7.87 -21.89
N ILE A 3 13.01 7.62 -20.62
CA ILE A 3 11.89 6.75 -20.24
C ILE A 3 10.63 7.53 -20.61
N GLU A 4 9.93 7.07 -21.64
CA GLU A 4 8.63 7.63 -21.98
C GLU A 4 7.68 7.49 -20.79
N ARG A 5 6.90 8.55 -20.59
CA ARG A 5 6.00 8.65 -19.45
C ARG A 5 4.84 7.66 -19.63
N ASN A 6 4.67 6.76 -18.67
CA ASN A 6 3.59 5.76 -18.72
C ASN A 6 2.34 6.29 -17.98
N ASN A 7 1.29 6.63 -18.75
CA ASN A 7 0.03 7.16 -18.22
C ASN A 7 -0.70 6.17 -17.29
N ASN A 8 -0.53 4.86 -17.48
CA ASN A 8 -1.17 3.85 -16.64
C ASN A 8 -0.57 3.89 -15.22
N LEU A 9 0.75 4.04 -15.12
CA LEU A 9 1.43 4.20 -13.83
C LEU A 9 1.09 5.53 -13.15
N ASP A 10 0.92 6.60 -13.92
CA ASP A 10 0.45 7.88 -13.38
C ASP A 10 -0.98 7.80 -12.85
N THR A 11 -1.85 7.06 -13.54
CA THR A 11 -3.22 6.79 -13.07
C THR A 11 -3.22 6.00 -11.78
N LEU A 12 -2.39 4.96 -11.67
CA LEU A 12 -2.26 4.17 -10.42
C LEU A 12 -1.82 5.04 -9.24
N ARG A 13 -0.85 5.95 -9.45
CA ARG A 13 -0.43 6.90 -8.42
C ARG A 13 -1.54 7.87 -8.04
N ALA A 14 -2.28 8.39 -9.03
CA ALA A 14 -3.40 9.27 -8.78
C ALA A 14 -4.52 8.56 -8.02
N LEU A 15 -4.81 7.29 -8.32
CA LEU A 15 -5.77 6.47 -7.58
C LEU A 15 -5.34 6.26 -6.12
N SER A 16 -4.06 5.95 -5.87
CA SER A 16 -3.55 5.88 -4.49
C SER A 16 -3.79 7.19 -3.73
N ILE A 17 -3.51 8.33 -4.35
CA ILE A 17 -3.76 9.64 -3.72
C ILE A 17 -5.26 9.86 -3.49
N ALA A 18 -6.10 9.58 -4.49
CA ALA A 18 -7.54 9.75 -4.41
C ALA A 18 -8.16 8.89 -3.30
N PHE A 19 -7.75 7.62 -3.19
CA PHE A 19 -8.23 6.73 -2.14
C PHE A 19 -7.83 7.18 -0.74
N VAL A 20 -6.61 7.72 -0.56
CA VAL A 20 -6.23 8.36 0.71
C VAL A 20 -7.16 9.53 1.02
N PHE A 21 -7.45 10.39 0.04
CA PHE A 21 -8.38 11.51 0.25
C PHE A 21 -9.81 11.05 0.56
N ILE A 22 -10.34 10.06 -0.16
CA ILE A 22 -11.68 9.51 0.10
C ILE A 22 -11.76 8.97 1.52
N TRP A 23 -10.72 8.25 1.97
CA TRP A 23 -10.68 7.72 3.33
C TRP A 23 -10.75 8.80 4.41
N HIS A 24 -10.00 9.90 4.24
CA HIS A 24 -9.91 10.97 5.24
C HIS A 24 -11.09 11.95 5.17
N LEU A 25 -11.57 12.27 3.97
CA LEU A 25 -12.66 13.23 3.77
C LEU A 25 -14.06 12.60 3.96
N ARG A 26 -14.17 11.27 3.83
CA ARG A 26 -15.43 10.52 3.88
C ARG A 26 -16.56 11.22 3.11
N PRO A 27 -16.38 11.45 1.79
CA PRO A 27 -17.36 12.19 0.99
C PRO A 27 -18.69 11.44 0.84
N ILE A 28 -18.66 10.11 1.01
CA ILE A 28 -19.85 9.26 0.97
C ILE A 28 -20.21 8.90 2.40
N GLN A 29 -21.40 9.32 2.85
CA GLN A 29 -21.94 8.98 4.15
C GLN A 29 -23.31 8.32 3.98
N PHE A 30 -23.38 7.04 4.32
CA PHE A 30 -24.66 6.35 4.42
C PHE A 30 -25.36 6.76 5.71
N ILE A 31 -26.42 7.56 5.56
CA ILE A 31 -27.34 7.91 6.64
C ILE A 31 -28.43 6.84 6.64
N VAL A 32 -28.53 6.09 7.73
CA VAL A 32 -29.56 5.06 7.91
C VAL A 32 -30.35 5.44 9.15
N GLU A 33 -31.66 5.63 8.99
CA GLU A 33 -32.57 6.00 10.07
C GLU A 33 -32.94 4.77 10.91
N ASN A 34 -33.38 4.98 12.15
CA ASN A 34 -33.68 3.89 13.10
C ASN A 34 -34.81 2.97 12.62
N ASP A 35 -35.71 3.47 11.77
CA ASP A 35 -36.86 2.72 11.24
C ASP A 35 -36.54 1.94 9.95
N THR A 36 -35.26 1.94 9.53
CA THR A 36 -34.86 1.31 8.27
C THR A 36 -34.87 -0.21 8.39
N HIS A 37 -35.42 -0.89 7.39
CA HIS A 37 -35.40 -2.35 7.28
C HIS A 37 -34.00 -2.95 7.49
N VAL A 38 -33.93 -4.06 8.23
CA VAL A 38 -32.69 -4.79 8.56
C VAL A 38 -31.84 -5.11 7.32
N ILE A 39 -32.47 -5.43 6.19
CA ILE A 39 -31.77 -5.71 4.92
C ILE A 39 -30.98 -4.48 4.45
N VAL A 40 -31.56 -3.29 4.55
CA VAL A 40 -30.90 -2.04 4.13
C VAL A 40 -29.74 -1.72 5.06
N LEU A 41 -29.89 -1.93 6.37
CA LEU A 41 -28.81 -1.81 7.35
C LEU A 41 -27.63 -2.73 7.03
N VAL A 42 -27.91 -4.00 6.69
CA VAL A 42 -26.89 -4.98 6.32
C VAL A 42 -26.17 -4.57 5.04
N ILE A 43 -26.91 -4.16 4.00
CA ILE A 43 -26.32 -3.69 2.74
C ILE A 43 -25.45 -2.46 2.97
N ALA A 44 -25.93 -1.48 3.74
CA ALA A 44 -25.17 -0.26 4.05
C ALA A 44 -23.86 -0.58 4.79
N LYS A 45 -23.89 -1.52 5.75
CA LYS A 45 -22.69 -1.99 6.46
C LYS A 45 -21.69 -2.64 5.50
N ILE A 46 -22.15 -3.55 4.64
CA ILE A 46 -21.31 -4.22 3.63
C ILE A 46 -20.68 -3.18 2.70
N MET A 47 -21.46 -2.23 2.18
CA MET A 47 -20.95 -1.17 1.30
C MET A 47 -19.89 -0.31 1.99
N ARG A 48 -20.11 0.08 3.24
CA ARG A 48 -19.14 0.86 4.03
C ARG A 48 -17.84 0.08 4.26
N ASP A 49 -17.94 -1.21 4.57
CA ASP A 49 -16.75 -2.05 4.75
C ASP A 49 -16.00 -2.26 3.43
N LEU A 50 -16.70 -2.47 2.31
CA LEU A 50 -16.09 -2.57 0.98
C LEU A 50 -15.41 -1.26 0.56
N GLU A 51 -16.04 -0.11 0.80
CA GLU A 51 -15.45 1.21 0.57
C GLU A 51 -14.16 1.39 1.37
N LEU A 52 -14.18 1.04 2.66
CA LEU A 52 -12.99 1.09 3.51
C LEU A 52 -11.89 0.17 2.97
N GLN A 53 -12.23 -1.06 2.59
CA GLN A 53 -11.26 -2.00 2.02
C GLN A 53 -10.65 -1.47 0.72
N LEU A 54 -11.46 -0.88 -0.16
CA LEU A 54 -10.98 -0.25 -1.38
C LEU A 54 -9.99 0.87 -1.06
N CYS A 55 -10.34 1.74 -0.11
CA CYS A 55 -9.47 2.84 0.32
C CYS A 55 -8.13 2.33 0.89
N LEU A 56 -8.15 1.24 1.65
CA LEU A 56 -6.96 0.64 2.25
C LEU A 56 -6.00 0.02 1.22
N THR A 57 -6.42 -0.18 -0.03
CA THR A 57 -5.51 -0.59 -1.12
C THR A 57 -4.56 0.54 -1.55
N ALA A 58 -4.81 1.79 -1.16
CA ALA A 58 -4.03 2.96 -1.59
C ALA A 58 -2.53 2.81 -1.35
N VAL A 59 -2.14 2.45 -0.12
CA VAL A 59 -0.74 2.27 0.30
C VAL A 59 -0.09 1.06 -0.38
N PRO A 60 -0.71 -0.14 -0.39
CA PRO A 60 -0.28 -1.27 -1.21
C PRO A 60 -0.01 -0.92 -2.68
N ILE A 61 -0.91 -0.19 -3.35
CA ILE A 61 -0.73 0.23 -4.74
C ILE A 61 0.47 1.17 -4.86
N PHE A 62 0.61 2.12 -3.92
CA PHE A 62 1.75 3.03 -3.87
C PHE A 62 3.07 2.26 -3.77
N TYR A 63 3.18 1.27 -2.89
CA TYR A 63 4.37 0.41 -2.79
C TYR A 63 4.58 -0.47 -4.02
N LEU A 64 3.52 -1.04 -4.57
CA LEU A 64 3.61 -1.89 -5.74
C LEU A 64 4.15 -1.13 -6.96
N VAL A 65 3.58 0.05 -7.24
CA VAL A 65 4.08 0.96 -8.29
C VAL A 65 5.53 1.37 -7.99
N SER A 66 5.85 1.61 -6.71
CA SER A 66 7.19 1.95 -6.27
C SER A 66 8.24 0.94 -6.66
N LEU A 67 7.97 -0.30 -6.26
CA LEU A 67 8.87 -1.42 -6.41
C LEU A 67 8.90 -1.84 -7.89
N TYR A 68 7.79 -1.74 -8.60
CA TYR A 68 7.72 -1.96 -10.04
C TYR A 68 8.70 -1.03 -10.79
N LEU A 69 8.65 0.27 -10.52
CA LEU A 69 9.57 1.24 -11.11
C LEU A 69 11.03 1.03 -10.68
N PHE A 70 11.24 0.50 -9.47
CA PHE A 70 12.57 0.13 -9.01
C PHE A 70 13.17 -0.96 -9.88
N PHE A 71 12.42 -2.07 -10.04
CA PHE A 71 12.84 -3.23 -10.82
C PHE A 71 12.94 -2.96 -12.32
N GLN A 72 12.29 -1.92 -12.87
CA GLN A 72 12.48 -1.52 -14.26
C GLN A 72 13.85 -0.87 -14.55
N LYS A 73 14.42 -0.11 -13.59
CA LYS A 73 15.69 0.62 -13.80
C LYS A 73 16.90 -0.10 -13.18
N SER A 74 16.65 -0.86 -12.12
CA SER A 74 17.45 -1.97 -11.58
C SER A 74 18.98 -1.85 -11.68
N SER A 75 19.56 -0.69 -11.35
CA SER A 75 21.01 -0.45 -11.34
C SER A 75 21.50 0.02 -9.97
N VAL A 76 22.75 -0.30 -9.62
CA VAL A 76 23.36 0.10 -8.34
C VAL A 76 23.38 1.61 -8.17
N ASN A 77 23.69 2.35 -9.25
CA ASN A 77 23.70 3.81 -9.23
C ASN A 77 22.30 4.38 -8.99
N TYR A 78 21.27 3.79 -9.62
CA TYR A 78 19.89 4.19 -9.39
C TYR A 78 19.43 3.88 -7.96
N PHE A 79 19.79 2.72 -7.41
CA PHE A 79 19.51 2.35 -6.02
C PHE A 79 20.06 3.39 -5.04
N LYS A 80 21.35 3.74 -5.14
CA LYS A 80 22.00 4.74 -4.27
C LYS A 80 21.28 6.09 -4.34
N LEU A 81 21.01 6.55 -5.56
CA LEU A 81 20.34 7.84 -5.81
C LEU A 81 18.90 7.84 -5.27
N ARG A 82 18.17 6.74 -5.41
CA ARG A 82 16.81 6.59 -4.90
C ARG A 82 16.76 6.56 -3.38
N ILE A 83 17.61 5.76 -2.73
CA ILE A 83 17.68 5.69 -1.26
C ILE A 83 18.05 7.06 -0.68
N PHE A 84 19.05 7.74 -1.26
CA PHE A 84 19.42 9.08 -0.82
C PHE A 84 18.25 10.06 -0.91
N ARG A 85 17.49 10.04 -2.01
CA ARG A 85 16.28 10.88 -2.17
C ARG A 85 15.20 10.53 -1.13
N LEU A 86 14.92 9.24 -0.92
CA LEU A 86 13.92 8.81 0.05
C LEU A 86 14.30 9.20 1.48
N ILE A 87 15.56 9.00 1.87
CA ILE A 87 16.09 9.42 3.17
C ILE A 87 15.98 10.95 3.32
N LYS A 88 16.34 11.72 2.29
CA LYS A 88 16.23 13.19 2.34
C LYS A 88 14.79 13.64 2.54
N ILE A 89 13.84 13.07 1.80
CA ILE A 89 12.41 13.37 1.95
C ILE A 89 11.93 12.96 3.35
N TYR A 90 12.35 11.79 3.82
CA TYR A 90 12.00 11.26 5.14
C TYR A 90 12.48 12.18 6.26
N LEU A 91 13.77 12.52 6.28
CA LEU A 91 14.34 13.41 7.28
C LEU A 91 13.72 14.80 7.23
N PHE A 92 13.47 15.34 6.04
CA PHE A 92 12.81 16.64 5.88
C PHE A 92 11.44 16.66 6.58
N TRP A 93 10.61 15.66 6.30
CA TRP A 93 9.28 15.57 6.91
C TRP A 93 9.31 15.25 8.40
N LEU A 94 10.23 14.37 8.83
CA LEU A 94 10.44 14.05 10.23
C LEU A 94 10.81 15.31 11.03
N ILE A 95 11.71 16.15 10.49
CA ILE A 95 12.08 17.43 11.11
C ILE A 95 10.86 18.35 11.21
N ILE A 96 10.09 18.50 10.12
CA ILE A 96 8.89 19.33 10.11
C ILE A 96 7.88 18.87 11.16
N GLN A 97 7.63 17.57 11.26
CA GLN A 97 6.71 17.00 12.23
C GLN A 97 7.14 17.27 13.67
N ASN A 98 8.43 17.10 13.97
CA ASN A 98 8.97 17.37 15.30
C ASN A 98 8.92 18.87 15.65
N ILE A 99 9.21 19.76 14.69
CA ILE A 99 9.06 21.21 14.87
C ILE A 99 7.58 21.56 15.13
N PHE A 100 6.67 21.02 14.34
CA PHE A 100 5.24 21.27 14.49
C PHE A 100 4.73 20.76 15.84
N PHE A 101 5.11 19.55 16.24
CA PHE A 101 4.80 19.00 17.55
C PHE A 101 5.28 19.93 18.67
N LEU A 102 6.54 20.35 18.64
CA LEU A 102 7.12 21.28 19.62
C LEU A 102 6.34 22.60 19.68
N ILE A 103 5.95 23.17 18.54
CA ILE A 103 5.18 24.43 18.49
C ILE A 103 3.81 24.25 19.16
N VAL A 104 3.11 23.14 18.88
CA VAL A 104 1.74 22.92 19.37
C VAL A 104 1.72 22.48 20.84
N THR A 105 2.57 21.54 21.23
CA THR A 105 2.56 20.97 22.59
C THR A 105 3.47 21.72 23.55
N ARG A 106 4.41 22.54 23.05
CA ARG A 106 5.49 23.19 23.82
C ARG A 106 6.39 22.20 24.56
N GLN A 107 6.40 20.94 24.13
CA GLN A 107 7.21 19.87 24.71
C GLN A 107 8.22 19.38 23.68
N LEU A 108 9.43 19.06 24.14
CA LEU A 108 10.40 18.38 23.29
C LEU A 108 9.93 16.95 23.06
N PRO A 109 9.87 16.49 21.80
CA PRO A 109 9.49 15.11 21.50
C PRO A 109 10.52 14.16 22.11
N SER A 110 10.05 13.09 22.73
CA SER A 110 10.92 12.01 23.22
C SER A 110 11.65 11.38 22.03
N PHE A 111 12.94 11.15 22.19
CA PHE A 111 13.72 10.44 21.19
C PHE A 111 13.58 8.93 21.45
N SER A 112 12.63 8.30 20.76
CA SER A 112 12.36 6.86 20.86
C SER A 112 12.60 6.19 19.51
N TRP A 113 12.65 4.84 19.52
CA TRP A 113 12.65 4.06 18.28
C TRP A 113 11.41 4.34 17.41
N GLN A 114 10.29 4.67 18.05
CA GLN A 114 9.05 5.03 17.37
C GLN A 114 9.17 6.40 16.67
N THR A 115 9.93 7.34 17.24
CA THR A 115 10.32 8.59 16.58
C THR A 115 11.20 8.33 15.36
N ILE A 116 12.14 7.38 15.45
CA ILE A 116 13.02 7.03 14.33
C ILE A 116 12.28 6.35 13.18
N ILE A 117 11.28 5.52 13.48
CA ILE A 117 10.40 4.91 12.46
C ILE A 117 9.38 5.93 11.92
N GLY A 118 9.23 7.08 12.59
CA GLY A 118 8.30 8.12 12.20
C GLY A 118 6.85 7.74 12.53
N LEU A 119 6.66 6.94 13.59
CA LEU A 119 5.36 6.67 14.20
C LEU A 119 4.99 7.78 15.19
N GLU A 120 5.96 8.20 15.99
CA GLU A 120 5.86 9.30 16.94
C GLU A 120 6.65 10.54 16.45
N PRO A 121 6.31 11.76 16.93
CA PRO A 121 5.13 12.07 17.74
C PRO A 121 3.85 12.18 16.90
N GLY A 122 2.74 11.62 17.38
CA GLY A 122 1.44 11.83 16.73
C GLY A 122 1.10 13.33 16.62
N LEU A 123 0.57 13.75 15.48
CA LEU A 123 0.15 15.14 15.31
C LEU A 123 -1.17 15.34 16.06
N PRO A 124 -1.28 16.33 16.97
CA PRO A 124 -2.43 16.47 17.87
C PRO A 124 -3.78 16.72 17.17
N ILE A 125 -3.79 16.95 15.85
CA ILE A 125 -4.99 17.26 15.05
C ILE A 125 -5.30 16.14 14.03
N VAL A 126 -4.28 15.40 13.57
CA VAL A 126 -4.39 14.50 12.40
C VAL A 126 -4.22 13.02 12.80
N GLY A 127 -3.83 12.74 14.04
CA GLY A 127 -3.61 11.39 14.54
C GLY A 127 -2.19 10.88 14.26
N ASP A 128 -2.09 9.59 13.96
CA ASP A 128 -0.82 8.91 13.76
C ASP A 128 -0.06 9.45 12.54
N SER A 129 1.26 9.48 12.66
CA SER A 129 2.15 9.98 11.61
C SER A 129 2.13 9.08 10.37
N VAL A 130 2.00 9.64 9.17
CA VAL A 130 2.02 8.86 7.90
C VAL A 130 3.46 8.48 7.49
N PHE A 131 4.49 9.02 8.16
CA PHE A 131 5.88 8.89 7.70
C PHE A 131 6.48 7.50 7.89
N TYR A 132 5.92 6.65 8.74
CA TYR A 132 6.32 5.24 8.80
C TYR A 132 6.11 4.53 7.46
N PHE A 133 5.17 4.98 6.61
CA PHE A 133 5.04 4.41 5.27
C PHE A 133 6.24 4.76 4.39
N LEU A 134 6.82 5.94 4.55
CA LEU A 134 8.03 6.34 3.84
C LEU A 134 9.25 5.58 4.37
N PHE A 135 9.34 5.37 5.69
CA PHE A 135 10.34 4.50 6.30
C PHE A 135 10.25 3.06 5.77
N ASN A 136 9.06 2.47 5.76
CA ASN A 136 8.81 1.16 5.17
C ASN A 136 9.21 1.12 3.69
N LEU A 137 8.98 2.19 2.92
CA LEU A 137 9.41 2.25 1.53
C LEU A 137 10.94 2.20 1.38
N ILE A 138 11.68 2.85 2.29
CA ILE A 138 13.15 2.76 2.33
C ILE A 138 13.56 1.30 2.59
N CYS A 139 13.00 0.66 3.62
CA CYS A 139 13.27 -0.74 3.94
C CYS A 139 12.93 -1.69 2.79
N LEU A 140 11.75 -1.53 2.17
CA LEU A 140 11.33 -2.34 1.02
C LEU A 140 12.24 -2.12 -0.20
N THR A 141 12.73 -0.90 -0.42
CA THR A 141 13.68 -0.63 -1.52
C THR A 141 15.03 -1.31 -1.27
N ILE A 142 15.51 -1.32 -0.02
CA ILE A 142 16.71 -2.08 0.39
C ILE A 142 16.49 -3.57 0.20
N PHE A 143 15.35 -4.10 0.68
CA PHE A 143 15.02 -5.51 0.53
C PHE A 143 14.89 -5.92 -0.95
N ALA A 144 14.26 -5.08 -1.78
CA ALA A 144 14.17 -5.28 -3.21
C ALA A 144 15.53 -5.30 -3.90
N PHE A 145 16.47 -4.45 -3.47
CA PHE A 145 17.85 -4.49 -3.96
C PHE A 145 18.56 -5.79 -3.59
N ILE A 146 18.48 -6.21 -2.31
CA ILE A 146 19.04 -7.48 -1.85
C ILE A 146 18.44 -8.66 -2.63
N TYR A 147 17.12 -8.64 -2.83
CA TYR A 147 16.39 -9.63 -3.61
C TYR A 147 16.89 -9.71 -5.06
N GLN A 148 17.20 -8.57 -5.68
CA GLN A 148 17.73 -8.50 -7.04
C GLN A 148 19.16 -9.05 -7.17
N ILE A 149 19.97 -9.03 -6.09
CA ILE A 149 21.34 -9.58 -6.10
C ILE A 149 21.34 -11.10 -6.26
N ILE A 150 20.22 -11.77 -5.96
CA ILE A 150 20.08 -13.23 -6.10
C ILE A 150 20.16 -13.61 -7.58
N LYS A 151 21.32 -14.10 -8.01
CA LYS A 151 21.58 -14.47 -9.42
C LYS A 151 20.92 -15.79 -9.85
N SER A 152 20.64 -16.68 -8.91
CA SER A 152 20.10 -18.01 -9.21
C SER A 152 18.58 -17.93 -9.41
N PRO A 153 18.05 -18.29 -10.59
CA PRO A 153 16.61 -18.23 -10.86
C PRO A 153 15.81 -19.23 -10.03
N SER A 154 16.39 -20.38 -9.68
CA SER A 154 15.73 -21.39 -8.83
C SER A 154 15.60 -20.90 -7.39
N LEU A 155 16.69 -20.35 -6.83
CA LEU A 155 16.65 -19.77 -5.49
C LEU A 155 15.69 -18.59 -5.44
N LEU A 156 15.73 -17.71 -6.43
CA LEU A 156 14.82 -16.57 -6.49
C LEU A 156 13.36 -17.04 -6.45
N ARG A 157 12.99 -18.02 -7.28
CA ARG A 157 11.65 -18.61 -7.28
C ARG A 157 11.24 -19.23 -5.94
N ILE A 158 12.15 -19.94 -5.27
CA ILE A 158 11.91 -20.52 -3.95
C ILE A 158 11.64 -19.40 -2.95
N PHE A 159 12.49 -18.37 -2.89
CA PHE A 159 12.30 -17.22 -2.00
C PHE A 159 10.99 -16.49 -2.28
N SER A 160 10.61 -16.27 -3.55
CA SER A 160 9.33 -15.64 -3.87
C SER A 160 8.16 -16.45 -3.35
N LEU A 161 8.17 -17.75 -3.61
CA LEU A 161 7.10 -18.66 -3.21
C LEU A 161 7.00 -18.70 -1.68
N THR A 162 8.12 -18.84 -0.99
CA THR A 162 8.18 -18.81 0.48
C THR A 162 7.62 -17.49 1.02
N ILE A 163 8.06 -16.33 0.53
CA ILE A 163 7.59 -15.02 1.01
C ILE A 163 6.08 -14.88 0.78
N VAL A 164 5.58 -15.24 -0.40
CA VAL A 164 4.15 -15.11 -0.75
C VAL A 164 3.31 -16.05 0.08
N ILE A 165 3.63 -17.35 0.11
CA ILE A 165 2.87 -18.35 0.88
C ILE A 165 2.91 -18.03 2.37
N PHE A 166 4.09 -17.73 2.91
CA PHE A 166 4.23 -17.37 4.32
C PHE A 166 3.41 -16.13 4.66
N SER A 167 3.46 -15.07 3.85
CA SER A 167 2.70 -13.84 4.12
C SER A 167 1.19 -14.09 4.08
N LEU A 168 0.69 -14.79 3.05
CA LEU A 168 -0.74 -15.08 2.93
C LEU A 168 -1.23 -15.99 4.06
N PHE A 169 -0.46 -17.02 4.40
CA PHE A 169 -0.78 -17.90 5.53
C PHE A 169 -0.73 -17.13 6.86
N TYR A 170 0.28 -16.29 7.07
CA TYR A 170 0.42 -15.50 8.28
C TYR A 170 -0.74 -14.51 8.44
N PHE A 171 -1.15 -13.83 7.37
CA PHE A 171 -2.30 -12.92 7.39
C PHE A 171 -3.60 -13.64 7.78
N GLU A 172 -3.86 -14.81 7.19
CA GLU A 172 -5.05 -15.61 7.50
C GLU A 172 -5.01 -16.17 8.92
N ALA A 173 -3.87 -16.74 9.33
CA ALA A 173 -3.67 -17.28 10.67
C ALA A 173 -3.82 -16.18 11.74
N SER A 174 -3.25 -15.00 11.53
CA SER A 174 -3.43 -13.85 12.42
C SER A 174 -4.89 -13.45 12.54
N CYS A 175 -5.64 -13.44 11.43
CA CYS A 175 -7.06 -13.15 11.43
C CYS A 175 -7.88 -14.19 12.23
N LEU A 176 -7.67 -15.48 11.97
CA LEU A 176 -8.42 -16.57 12.61
C LEU A 176 -8.05 -16.77 14.09
N LEU A 177 -6.80 -16.48 14.45
CA LEU A 177 -6.32 -16.52 15.84
C LEU A 177 -6.55 -15.21 16.60
N ASN A 178 -7.13 -14.20 15.94
CA ASN A 178 -7.41 -12.87 16.49
C ASN A 178 -6.17 -12.16 17.05
N PHE A 179 -5.03 -12.33 16.38
CA PHE A 179 -3.79 -11.60 16.66
C PHE A 179 -3.69 -10.38 15.73
N ASP A 180 -3.56 -9.19 16.30
CA ASP A 180 -3.41 -7.98 15.50
C ASP A 180 -1.98 -7.82 14.98
N ILE A 181 -1.86 -7.61 13.67
CA ILE A 181 -0.61 -7.22 13.04
C ILE A 181 -0.63 -5.69 12.94
N LEU A 182 0.22 -5.05 13.73
CA LEU A 182 0.36 -3.60 13.74
C LEU A 182 0.56 -3.06 12.32
N TYR A 183 -0.25 -2.06 11.94
CA TYR A 183 -0.35 -1.57 10.57
C TYR A 183 0.98 -1.03 10.00
N HIS A 184 1.88 -0.56 10.87
CA HIS A 184 3.17 0.02 10.48
C HIS A 184 4.26 -1.04 10.29
N TRP A 185 4.01 -2.29 10.66
CA TRP A 185 5.02 -3.35 10.52
C TRP A 185 5.32 -3.67 9.07
N LEU A 186 6.61 -3.87 8.79
CA LEU A 186 7.12 -4.17 7.46
C LEU A 186 6.51 -5.46 6.89
N ILE A 187 6.18 -6.44 7.75
CA ILE A 187 5.62 -7.75 7.35
C ILE A 187 4.36 -7.62 6.49
N ASN A 188 3.56 -6.57 6.70
CA ASN A 188 2.37 -6.27 5.90
C ASN A 188 2.70 -6.00 4.42
N PHE A 189 3.95 -5.64 4.12
CA PHE A 189 4.35 -5.10 2.82
C PHE A 189 5.48 -5.86 2.12
N VAL A 190 6.18 -6.77 2.81
CA VAL A 190 7.27 -7.57 2.19
C VAL A 190 6.77 -8.37 0.99
N ILE A 191 5.52 -8.84 1.01
CA ILE A 191 4.89 -9.58 -0.08
C ILE A 191 4.92 -8.82 -1.43
N TYR A 192 4.90 -7.49 -1.41
CA TYR A 192 4.90 -6.70 -2.65
C TYR A 192 6.23 -6.72 -3.39
N VAL A 193 7.34 -7.12 -2.74
CA VAL A 193 8.66 -7.20 -3.38
C VAL A 193 8.73 -8.30 -4.44
N PRO A 194 8.46 -9.59 -4.13
CA PRO A 194 8.39 -10.61 -5.18
C PRO A 194 7.29 -10.30 -6.18
N ILE A 195 6.11 -9.81 -5.76
CA ILE A 195 5.03 -9.46 -6.70
C ILE A 195 5.51 -8.44 -7.74
N ALA A 196 6.10 -7.32 -7.30
CA ALA A 196 6.62 -6.28 -8.19
C ALA A 196 7.72 -6.81 -9.11
N PHE A 197 8.61 -7.66 -8.60
CA PHE A 197 9.65 -8.29 -9.41
C PHE A 197 9.04 -9.12 -10.55
N TYR A 198 8.04 -9.96 -10.27
CA TYR A 198 7.40 -10.78 -11.30
C TYR A 198 6.53 -9.95 -12.27
N LEU A 199 5.93 -8.85 -11.80
CA LEU A 199 5.22 -7.91 -12.67
C LEU A 199 6.14 -7.28 -13.72
N VAL A 200 7.41 -7.01 -13.38
CA VAL A 200 8.39 -6.45 -14.34
C VAL A 200 8.96 -7.52 -15.26
N ASN A 201 9.35 -8.68 -14.72
CA ASN A 201 10.08 -9.69 -15.48
C ASN A 201 9.17 -10.66 -16.25
N PHE A 202 7.91 -10.83 -15.81
CA PHE A 202 6.95 -11.75 -16.41
C PHE A 202 5.54 -11.12 -16.50
N PRO A 203 5.40 -9.93 -17.13
CA PRO A 203 4.16 -9.17 -17.12
C PRO A 203 2.98 -9.95 -17.66
N GLU A 204 3.15 -10.70 -18.77
CA GLU A 204 2.06 -11.47 -19.39
C GLU A 204 1.49 -12.53 -18.44
N LYS A 205 2.34 -13.18 -17.64
CA LYS A 205 1.91 -14.18 -16.67
C LYS A 205 1.06 -13.55 -15.59
N ILE A 206 1.52 -12.45 -15.00
CA ILE A 206 0.81 -11.83 -13.86
C ILE A 206 -0.44 -11.08 -14.33
N LEU A 207 -0.35 -10.28 -15.40
CA LEU A 207 -1.48 -9.52 -15.93
C LEU A 207 -2.59 -10.43 -16.47
N GLY A 208 -2.26 -11.63 -16.96
CA GLY A 208 -3.22 -12.65 -17.39
C GLY A 208 -4.16 -13.12 -16.27
N PHE A 209 -3.73 -13.07 -15.00
CA PHE A 209 -4.54 -13.49 -13.87
C PHE A 209 -5.43 -12.38 -13.27
N LYS A 210 -5.54 -11.21 -13.91
CA LYS A 210 -6.29 -10.05 -13.37
C LYS A 210 -7.71 -10.38 -12.91
N PHE A 211 -8.42 -11.26 -13.63
CA PHE A 211 -9.78 -11.68 -13.25
C PHE A 211 -9.79 -12.55 -12.00
N TYR A 212 -8.81 -13.43 -11.82
CA TYR A 212 -8.67 -14.24 -10.61
C TYR A 212 -8.31 -13.37 -9.40
N TYR A 213 -7.49 -12.33 -9.57
CA TYR A 213 -7.24 -11.36 -8.50
C TYR A 213 -8.51 -10.63 -8.10
N LEU A 214 -9.37 -10.27 -9.05
CA LEU A 214 -10.66 -9.63 -8.76
C LEU A 214 -11.60 -10.57 -8.00
N ILE A 215 -11.73 -11.82 -8.45
CA ILE A 215 -12.55 -12.82 -7.73
C ILE A 215 -12.01 -13.03 -6.32
N ALA A 216 -10.70 -13.23 -6.17
CA ALA A 216 -10.07 -13.40 -4.87
C ALA A 216 -10.30 -12.17 -3.98
N TYR A 217 -10.15 -10.96 -4.53
CA TYR A 217 -10.44 -9.73 -3.80
C TYR A 217 -11.88 -9.73 -3.26
N ILE A 218 -12.89 -9.98 -4.12
CA ILE A 218 -14.29 -10.00 -3.70
C ILE A 218 -14.54 -11.08 -2.63
N LEU A 219 -14.04 -12.30 -2.84
CA LEU A 219 -14.26 -13.41 -1.90
C LEU A 219 -13.61 -13.15 -0.54
N PHE A 220 -12.34 -12.73 -0.53
CA PHE A 220 -11.65 -12.42 0.73
C PHE A 220 -12.20 -11.14 1.38
N SER A 221 -12.71 -10.19 0.61
CA SER A 221 -13.41 -9.02 1.15
C SER A 221 -14.68 -9.41 1.90
N LEU A 222 -15.49 -10.30 1.32
CA LEU A 222 -16.69 -10.82 1.96
C LEU A 222 -16.35 -11.70 3.18
N HIS A 223 -15.27 -12.47 3.09
CA HIS A 223 -14.73 -13.25 4.20
C HIS A 223 -14.32 -12.35 5.39
N ASP A 224 -13.57 -11.27 5.13
CA ASP A 224 -13.19 -10.29 6.16
C ASP A 224 -14.42 -9.66 6.83
N ILE A 225 -15.46 -9.31 6.04
CA ILE A 225 -16.71 -8.71 6.54
C ILE A 225 -17.48 -9.70 7.41
N TYR A 226 -17.55 -10.96 6.96
CA TYR A 226 -18.15 -12.04 7.71
C TYR A 226 -17.44 -12.21 9.06
N LEU A 227 -16.12 -12.40 9.07
CA LEU A 227 -15.34 -12.58 10.30
C LEU A 227 -15.48 -11.40 11.27
N ARG A 228 -15.46 -10.16 10.76
CA ARG A 228 -15.67 -8.96 11.57
C ARG A 228 -17.04 -8.91 12.23
N THR A 229 -18.05 -9.48 11.60
CA THR A 229 -19.40 -9.57 12.19
C THR A 229 -19.43 -10.52 13.40
N TYR A 230 -18.50 -11.48 13.48
CA TYR A 230 -18.31 -12.36 14.64
C TYR A 230 -17.26 -11.84 15.65
N GLY A 231 -16.80 -10.60 15.50
CA GLY A 231 -15.86 -9.98 16.44
C GLY A 231 -14.38 -10.34 16.23
N TYR A 232 -14.03 -10.94 15.08
CA TYR A 232 -12.64 -11.11 14.68
C TYR A 232 -12.11 -9.81 14.05
N TYR A 233 -11.04 -9.26 14.60
CA TYR A 233 -10.46 -8.01 14.13
C TYR A 233 -9.23 -8.30 13.27
N SER A 234 -9.42 -8.25 11.96
CA SER A 234 -8.34 -8.42 10.99
C SER A 234 -7.42 -7.19 10.97
N SER A 235 -6.11 -7.42 10.79
CA SER A 235 -5.12 -6.34 10.57
C SER A 235 -5.54 -5.38 9.45
N ILE A 236 -5.12 -4.11 9.51
CA ILE A 236 -5.46 -3.11 8.48
C ILE A 236 -4.93 -3.55 7.10
N TYR A 237 -3.64 -3.88 7.01
CA TYR A 237 -2.93 -4.18 5.75
C TYR A 237 -2.54 -5.65 5.60
N GLY A 238 -2.38 -6.39 6.70
CA GLY A 238 -2.03 -7.80 6.71
C GLY A 238 -3.21 -8.70 6.39
N ARG A 239 -3.82 -8.51 5.21
CA ARG A 239 -5.02 -9.23 4.75
C ARG A 239 -4.90 -9.62 3.29
N ILE A 240 -5.38 -10.82 2.98
CA ILE A 240 -5.37 -11.34 1.60
C ILE A 240 -6.23 -10.45 0.68
N ALA A 241 -7.38 -9.97 1.16
CA ALA A 241 -8.23 -9.04 0.42
C ALA A 241 -7.45 -7.80 -0.04
N ILE A 242 -6.60 -7.23 0.81
CA ILE A 242 -5.82 -6.04 0.50
C ILE A 242 -4.75 -6.31 -0.56
N VAL A 243 -4.06 -7.45 -0.47
CA VAL A 243 -3.08 -7.87 -1.49
C VAL A 243 -3.76 -8.09 -2.83
N CYS A 244 -4.87 -8.83 -2.86
CA CYS A 244 -5.64 -9.10 -4.07
C CYS A 244 -6.26 -7.84 -4.66
N GLY A 245 -6.76 -6.92 -3.83
CA GLY A 245 -7.30 -5.64 -4.28
C GLY A 245 -6.24 -4.76 -4.95
N ALA A 246 -5.05 -4.65 -4.35
CA ALA A 246 -3.94 -3.92 -4.92
C ALA A 246 -3.48 -4.51 -6.28
N LEU A 247 -3.38 -5.84 -6.36
CA LEU A 247 -3.07 -6.55 -7.60
C LEU A 247 -4.14 -6.36 -8.66
N THR A 248 -5.41 -6.42 -8.28
CA THR A 248 -6.55 -6.21 -9.17
C THR A 248 -6.46 -4.83 -9.80
N ILE A 249 -6.37 -3.79 -8.98
CA ILE A 249 -6.34 -2.40 -9.46
C ILE A 249 -5.10 -2.16 -10.34
N PHE A 250 -3.93 -2.64 -9.90
CA PHE A 250 -2.70 -2.58 -10.71
C PHE A 250 -2.90 -3.23 -12.07
N CYS A 251 -3.32 -4.50 -12.11
CA CYS A 251 -3.39 -5.27 -13.35
C CYS A 251 -4.46 -4.72 -14.31
N TYR A 252 -5.63 -4.30 -13.81
CA TYR A 252 -6.68 -3.73 -14.65
C TYR A 252 -6.26 -2.40 -15.25
N VAL A 253 -5.75 -1.46 -14.44
CA VAL A 253 -5.31 -0.15 -14.95
C VAL A 253 -4.11 -0.28 -15.87
N TYR A 254 -3.13 -1.10 -15.50
CA TYR A 254 -1.92 -1.30 -16.31
C TYR A 254 -2.21 -1.96 -17.66
N SER A 255 -3.24 -2.81 -17.75
CA SER A 255 -3.63 -3.50 -18.99
C SER A 255 -4.44 -2.63 -19.97
N ILE A 256 -4.84 -1.41 -19.61
CA ILE A 256 -5.58 -0.53 -20.51
C ILE A 256 -4.63 -0.10 -21.64
N LYS A 257 -4.98 -0.51 -22.88
CA LYS A 257 -4.32 -0.02 -24.08
C LYS A 257 -4.79 1.41 -24.36
N ASP A 258 -3.87 2.28 -24.76
CA ASP A 258 -4.14 3.65 -25.18
C ASP A 258 -4.86 4.52 -24.13
N MET A 259 -4.38 4.46 -22.89
CA MET A 259 -4.89 5.33 -21.84
C MET A 259 -4.60 6.80 -22.18
N LYS A 260 -5.68 7.54 -22.45
CA LYS A 260 -5.62 8.95 -22.85
C LYS A 260 -4.87 9.76 -21.81
N GLU A 261 -4.01 10.65 -22.29
CA GLU A 261 -3.33 11.61 -21.45
C GLU A 261 -4.34 12.50 -20.73
N ASN A 262 -4.20 12.60 -19.41
CA ASN A 262 -4.99 13.50 -18.60
C ASN A 262 -4.06 14.39 -17.78
N LEU A 263 -4.11 15.70 -18.04
CA LEU A 263 -3.26 16.69 -17.39
C LEU A 263 -3.43 16.72 -15.87
N LEU A 264 -4.64 16.46 -15.35
CA LEU A 264 -4.90 16.42 -13.92
C LEU A 264 -4.23 15.21 -13.27
N ILE A 265 -4.39 14.03 -13.85
CA ILE A 265 -3.72 12.80 -13.41
C ILE A 265 -2.21 12.99 -13.43
N GLN A 266 -1.70 13.57 -14.52
CA GLN A 266 -0.29 13.85 -14.68
C GLN A 266 0.25 14.89 -13.69
N LYS A 267 -0.55 15.87 -13.27
CA LYS A 267 -0.16 16.83 -12.23
C LYS A 267 -0.16 16.16 -10.86
N LEU A 268 -1.23 15.45 -10.51
CA LEU A 268 -1.36 14.72 -9.25
C LEU A 268 -0.25 13.70 -9.07
N SER A 269 0.10 12.95 -10.11
CA SER A 269 1.13 11.91 -10.03
C SER A 269 2.52 12.47 -9.72
N LYS A 270 2.83 13.72 -10.07
CA LYS A 270 4.10 14.39 -9.73
C LYS A 270 4.25 14.62 -8.23
N TYR A 271 3.15 14.73 -7.49
CA TYR A 271 3.15 14.95 -6.05
C TYR A 271 3.13 13.65 -5.24
N SER A 272 3.10 12.48 -5.90
CA SER A 272 3.32 11.21 -5.20
C SER A 272 4.76 11.15 -4.69
N LEU A 273 4.91 11.20 -3.36
CA LEU A 273 6.18 11.29 -2.66
C LEU A 273 7.17 10.22 -3.16
N GLY A 274 8.30 10.66 -3.75
CA GLY A 274 9.48 9.81 -4.01
C GLY A 274 9.59 9.15 -5.39
N PHE A 275 8.78 9.50 -6.38
CA PHE A 275 8.74 8.81 -7.69
C PHE A 275 9.42 9.44 -8.90
N LEU A 276 10.25 10.46 -8.69
CA LEU A 276 11.07 11.08 -9.74
C LEU A 276 12.55 10.78 -9.52
#